data_AF-A0A542VZX3-F1
#
_entry.id   AF-A0A542VZX3-F1
#
_cell.length_a   1.000
_cell.length_b   1.000
_cell.length_c   1.000
_cell.angle_alpha   90.00
_cell.angle_beta   90.00
_cell.angle_gamma   90.00
#
_symmetry.space_group_name_H-M   'P 1'
#
loop_
_entity.id
_entity.type
_entity.pdbx_description
1 polymer ?
#
loop_
_entity_poly.entity_id
_entity_poly.type
_entity_poly.pdbx_seq_one_letter_code
_entity_poly.pdbx_strand_id
1 'polypeptide(L)'
;MEIGIVAHPLEWVGWPAARNFLEPALKRSDEDWSNILPELAEGHLQLWAVLQSDNNDCDILYAAAITRIVTTQAGEVAEIYLVGGRDFDLWIADLSEIIAHSAKEIGCIAVRAYGRTGWRRPLAKLGWQEKTVAYEKALKEN
;
A
#
# COMPACT_ATOMS: atom_id res chain seq x y z
N MET A 1 -14.57 -1.74 8.92
CA MET A 1 -13.21 -1.23 9.16
C MET A 1 -13.20 0.25 8.84
N GLU A 2 -12.42 1.02 9.58
CA GLU A 2 -12.07 2.40 9.23
C GLU A 2 -10.80 2.37 8.37
N ILE A 3 -10.83 3.06 7.23
CA ILE A 3 -9.72 3.09 6.29
C ILE A 3 -9.46 4.55 5.92
N GLY A 4 -8.21 4.99 6.05
CA GLY A 4 -7.87 6.37 5.75
C GLY A 4 -6.38 6.64 5.69
N ILE A 5 -6.06 7.85 5.23
CA ILE A 5 -4.70 8.38 5.21
C ILE A 5 -4.33 8.85 6.62
N VAL A 6 -3.13 8.46 7.07
CA VAL A 6 -2.54 8.95 8.32
C VAL A 6 -1.79 10.24 8.01
N ALA A 7 -2.28 11.37 8.52
CA ALA A 7 -1.74 12.70 8.20
C ALA A 7 -0.28 12.93 8.65
N HIS A 8 0.10 12.37 9.81
CA HIS A 8 1.46 12.44 10.35
C HIS A 8 1.99 11.02 10.63
N PRO A 9 2.40 10.27 9.60
CA PRO A 9 2.72 8.85 9.72
C PRO A 9 3.76 8.54 10.78
N LEU A 10 4.82 9.34 10.88
CA LEU A 10 5.96 9.07 11.76
C LEU A 10 5.68 9.41 13.24
N GLU A 11 4.66 10.21 13.50
CA GLU A 11 4.22 10.59 14.85
C GLU A 11 3.05 9.72 15.33
N TRP A 12 2.43 8.97 14.43
CA TRP A 12 1.29 8.13 14.73
C TRP A 12 1.69 6.94 15.61
N VAL A 13 0.95 6.72 16.71
CA VAL A 13 1.21 5.61 17.65
C VAL A 13 1.19 4.23 16.98
N GLY A 14 0.41 4.07 15.89
CA GLY A 14 0.33 2.83 15.11
C GLY A 14 1.51 2.60 14.16
N TRP A 15 2.43 3.57 14.01
CA TRP A 15 3.53 3.51 13.06
C TRP A 15 4.43 2.27 13.21
N PRO A 16 4.88 1.86 14.42
CA PRO A 16 5.71 0.66 14.55
C PRO A 16 5.01 -0.60 14.03
N ALA A 17 3.70 -0.73 14.26
CA ALA A 17 2.92 -1.87 13.77
C ALA A 17 2.71 -1.80 12.25
N ALA A 18 2.40 -0.62 11.71
CA ALA A 18 2.27 -0.43 10.26
C ALA A 18 3.58 -0.73 9.53
N ARG A 19 4.71 -0.24 10.05
CA ARG A 19 6.04 -0.53 9.52
C ARG A 19 6.30 -2.04 9.47
N ASN A 20 5.97 -2.77 10.53
CA ASN A 20 6.11 -4.23 10.57
C ASN A 20 5.23 -4.94 9.52
N PHE A 21 4.04 -4.43 9.21
CA PHE A 21 3.21 -4.95 8.12
C PHE A 21 3.78 -4.67 6.73
N LEU A 22 4.47 -3.56 6.55
CA LEU A 22 5.05 -3.14 5.27
C LEU A 22 6.42 -3.80 4.99
N GLU A 23 7.16 -4.18 6.04
CA GLU A 23 8.49 -4.79 5.94
C GLU A 23 8.59 -5.98 4.95
N PRO A 24 7.64 -6.93 4.89
CA PRO A 24 7.70 -8.03 3.94
C PRO A 24 7.53 -7.59 2.47
N ALA A 25 6.83 -6.48 2.22
CA ALA A 25 6.72 -5.90 0.89
C ALA A 25 8.03 -5.16 0.53
N LEU A 26 8.59 -4.39 1.46
CA LEU A 26 9.84 -3.65 1.28
C LEU A 26 11.02 -4.58 0.95
N LYS A 27 11.14 -5.71 1.64
CA LYS A 27 12.17 -6.73 1.37
C LYS A 27 12.12 -7.34 -0.04
N ARG A 28 11.04 -7.12 -0.79
CA ARG A 28 10.85 -7.60 -2.17
C ARG A 28 10.90 -6.47 -3.21
N SER A 29 11.10 -5.23 -2.77
CA SER A 29 11.31 -4.08 -3.64
C SER A 29 12.79 -3.72 -3.71
N ASP A 30 13.15 -2.88 -4.67
CA ASP A 30 14.50 -2.34 -4.85
C ASP A 30 14.81 -1.17 -3.90
N GLU A 31 14.11 -1.08 -2.76
CA GLU A 31 13.98 0.14 -1.97
C GLU A 31 14.19 -0.13 -0.48
N ASP A 32 14.47 0.92 0.27
CA ASP A 32 14.75 0.86 1.70
C ASP A 32 14.07 1.98 2.49
N TRP A 33 14.05 1.82 3.82
CA TRP A 33 13.46 2.82 4.71
C TRP A 33 14.19 4.17 4.68
N SER A 34 15.48 4.22 4.35
CA SER A 34 16.21 5.48 4.28
C SER A 34 15.74 6.37 3.13
N ASN A 35 15.22 5.77 2.05
CA ASN A 35 14.53 6.49 0.96
C ASN A 35 13.07 6.82 1.30
N ILE A 36 12.36 5.89 1.96
CA ILE A 36 10.91 6.03 2.19
C ILE A 36 10.56 7.01 3.32
N LEU A 37 11.35 7.03 4.40
CA LEU A 37 11.02 7.82 5.58
C LEU A 37 11.01 9.34 5.31
N PRO A 38 12.00 9.92 4.59
CA PRO A 38 11.96 11.35 4.22
C PRO A 38 10.73 11.69 3.37
N GLU A 39 10.44 10.87 2.36
CA GLU A 39 9.31 11.12 1.45
C GLU A 39 7.93 11.00 2.15
N LEU A 40 7.81 10.13 3.16
CA LEU A 40 6.63 10.09 4.05
C LEU A 40 6.53 11.35 4.93
N ALA A 41 7.66 11.85 5.43
CA ALA A 41 7.68 13.05 6.27
C ALA A 41 7.33 14.31 5.46
N GLU A 42 7.76 14.37 4.21
CA GLU A 42 7.52 15.48 3.28
C GLU A 42 6.15 15.41 2.59
N GLY A 43 5.42 14.29 2.75
CA GLY A 43 4.09 14.09 2.18
C GLY A 43 4.08 13.70 0.69
N HIS A 44 5.24 13.34 0.14
CA HIS A 44 5.36 12.78 -1.21
C HIS A 44 4.87 11.32 -1.28
N LEU A 45 4.95 10.62 -0.15
CA LEU A 45 4.29 9.33 0.08
C LEU A 45 3.14 9.48 1.08
N GLN A 46 2.10 8.67 0.92
CA GLN A 46 0.94 8.63 1.82
C GLN A 46 0.86 7.28 2.51
N LEU A 47 0.75 7.28 3.84
CA LEU A 47 0.45 6.07 4.61
C LEU A 47 -1.07 5.90 4.74
N TRP A 48 -1.57 4.73 4.37
CA TRP A 48 -2.93 4.27 4.59
C TRP A 48 -2.95 3.26 5.73
N ALA A 49 -3.94 3.38 6.62
CA ALA A 49 -4.20 2.42 7.69
C ALA A 49 -5.58 1.80 7.53
N VAL A 50 -5.68 0.50 7.80
CA VAL A 50 -6.95 -0.21 7.96
C VAL A 50 -7.11 -0.57 9.43
N LEU A 51 -8.04 0.10 10.08
CA LEU A 51 -8.32 -0.04 11.50
C LEU A 51 -9.67 -0.73 11.71
N GLN A 52 -9.76 -1.52 12.76
CA GLN A 52 -11.02 -2.07 13.24
C GLN A 52 -11.17 -1.65 14.69
N SER A 53 -12.24 -0.93 14.98
CA SER A 53 -12.55 -0.55 16.35
C SER A 53 -12.80 -1.79 17.20
N ASP A 54 -12.12 -1.85 18.34
CA ASP A 54 -12.40 -2.80 19.41
C ASP A 54 -13.22 -2.11 20.50
N ASN A 55 -14.09 -2.87 21.17
CA ASN A 55 -14.92 -2.39 22.27
C ASN A 55 -14.10 -2.03 23.53
N ASN A 56 -12.77 -2.19 23.49
CA ASN A 56 -11.82 -1.92 24.57
C ASN A 56 -10.99 -0.64 24.32
N ASP A 57 -11.53 0.34 23.60
CA ASP A 57 -10.97 1.68 23.36
C ASP A 57 -9.65 1.76 22.57
N CYS A 58 -9.16 0.64 22.01
CA CYS A 58 -7.96 0.62 21.17
C CYS A 58 -8.28 0.08 19.78
N ASP A 59 -8.15 0.92 18.76
CA ASP A 59 -8.28 0.47 17.37
C ASP A 59 -7.19 -0.55 17.02
N ILE A 60 -7.61 -1.62 16.37
CA ILE A 60 -6.75 -2.71 15.96
C ILE A 60 -6.33 -2.49 14.51
N LEU A 61 -5.02 -2.41 14.26
CA LEU A 61 -4.47 -2.37 12.90
C LEU A 61 -4.61 -3.75 12.22
N TYR A 62 -5.20 -3.76 11.03
CA TYR A 62 -5.34 -4.94 10.17
C TYR A 62 -4.42 -4.89 8.96
N ALA A 63 -4.19 -3.70 8.39
CA ALA A 63 -3.31 -3.51 7.27
C ALA A 63 -2.74 -2.10 7.21
N ALA A 64 -1.63 -1.97 6.50
CA ALA A 64 -1.04 -0.70 6.11
C ALA A 64 -0.66 -0.75 4.64
N ALA A 65 -0.75 0.40 3.97
CA ALA A 65 -0.26 0.57 2.61
C ALA A 65 0.43 1.92 2.45
N ILE A 66 1.39 2.02 1.54
CA ILE A 66 2.01 3.28 1.12
C ILE A 66 1.65 3.51 -0.34
N THR A 67 1.15 4.69 -0.66
CA THR A 67 0.90 5.13 -2.04
C THR A 67 1.80 6.29 -2.44
N ARG A 68 2.03 6.42 -3.75
CA ARG A 68 2.65 7.57 -4.40
C ARG A 68 1.97 7.87 -5.72
N ILE A 69 2.13 9.09 -6.22
CA ILE A 69 1.67 9.44 -7.57
C ILE A 69 2.83 9.29 -8.55
N VAL A 70 2.60 8.56 -9.64
CA VAL A 70 3.58 8.35 -10.70
C VAL A 70 3.05 8.93 -12.00
N THR A 71 3.80 9.86 -12.60
CA THR A 71 3.49 10.40 -13.92
C THR A 71 3.88 9.39 -15.00
N THR A 72 2.95 9.07 -15.89
CA THR A 72 3.19 8.25 -17.07
C THR A 72 2.87 9.03 -18.34
N GLN A 73 3.24 8.50 -19.51
CA GLN A 73 2.87 9.11 -20.79
C GLN A 73 1.34 9.26 -20.98
N ALA A 74 0.54 8.40 -20.35
CA ALA A 74 -0.91 8.41 -20.46
C ALA A 74 -1.61 9.29 -19.40
N GLY A 75 -0.89 9.72 -18.36
CA GLY A 75 -1.45 10.44 -17.22
C GLY A 75 -0.88 9.95 -15.88
N GLU A 76 -1.40 10.50 -14.79
CA GLU A 76 -0.99 10.18 -13.43
C GLU A 76 -1.62 8.89 -12.92
N VAL A 77 -0.84 8.11 -12.19
CA VAL A 77 -1.25 6.83 -11.62
C VAL A 77 -0.99 6.85 -10.12
N ALA A 78 -2.00 6.50 -9.32
CA ALA A 78 -1.82 6.22 -7.91
C ALA A 78 -1.21 4.83 -7.76
N GLU A 79 0.04 4.75 -7.34
CA GLU A 79 0.77 3.51 -7.18
C GLU A 79 0.78 3.10 -5.71
N ILE A 80 0.11 1.99 -5.39
CA ILE A 80 0.26 1.27 -4.13
C ILE A 80 1.62 0.59 -4.17
N TYR A 81 2.56 1.24 -3.52
CA TYR A 81 3.97 0.97 -3.57
C TYR A 81 4.37 -0.11 -2.54
N LEU A 82 3.84 -0.03 -1.32
CA LEU A 82 3.94 -1.10 -0.32
C LEU A 82 2.55 -1.40 0.24
N VAL A 83 2.27 -2.66 0.56
CA VAL A 83 1.04 -3.04 1.24
C VAL A 83 1.19 -4.38 1.94
N GLY A 84 0.69 -4.45 3.17
CA GLY A 84 0.73 -5.66 3.98
C GLY A 84 -0.22 -5.59 5.16
N GLY A 85 -0.45 -6.73 5.78
CA GLY A 85 -1.44 -6.86 6.86
C GLY A 85 -1.78 -8.32 7.13
N ARG A 86 -2.75 -8.51 8.02
CA ARG A 86 -3.35 -9.80 8.37
C ARG A 86 -4.78 -9.89 7.87
N ASP A 87 -5.30 -11.10 7.75
CA ASP A 87 -6.70 -11.34 7.40
C ASP A 87 -7.13 -10.60 6.10
N PHE A 88 -6.30 -10.75 5.08
CA PHE A 88 -6.38 -10.05 3.78
C PHE A 88 -7.79 -9.92 3.20
N ASP A 89 -8.57 -11.01 3.26
CA ASP A 89 -9.91 -11.06 2.69
C ASP A 89 -10.91 -10.13 3.39
N LEU A 90 -10.61 -9.68 4.61
CA LEU A 90 -11.48 -8.76 5.37
C LEU A 90 -11.42 -7.31 4.88
N TRP A 91 -10.30 -6.88 4.28
CA TRP A 91 -10.07 -5.46 4.02
C TRP A 91 -9.69 -5.13 2.58
N ILE A 92 -9.24 -6.09 1.78
CA ILE A 92 -8.71 -5.78 0.45
C ILE A 92 -9.74 -5.12 -0.47
N ALA A 93 -11.01 -5.54 -0.39
CA ALA A 93 -12.08 -4.96 -1.20
C ALA A 93 -12.27 -3.48 -0.88
N ASP A 94 -12.47 -3.17 0.41
CA ASP A 94 -12.70 -1.80 0.89
C ASP A 94 -11.49 -0.90 0.65
N LEU A 95 -10.27 -1.39 0.96
CA LEU A 95 -9.03 -0.64 0.72
C LEU A 95 -8.85 -0.33 -0.77
N SER A 96 -9.10 -1.32 -1.63
CA SER A 96 -9.02 -1.16 -3.09
C SER A 96 -9.99 -0.08 -3.58
N GLU A 97 -11.24 -0.10 -3.11
CA GLU A 97 -12.25 0.86 -3.54
C GLU A 97 -11.94 2.29 -3.04
N ILE A 98 -11.54 2.43 -1.78
CA ILE A 98 -11.23 3.73 -1.18
C ILE A 98 -10.02 4.38 -1.84
N ILE A 99 -8.93 3.63 -2.06
CA ILE A 99 -7.76 4.16 -2.78
C ILE A 99 -8.13 4.55 -4.21
N ALA A 100 -8.94 3.73 -4.91
CA ALA A 100 -9.39 4.05 -6.26
C ALA A 100 -10.27 5.30 -6.33
N HIS A 101 -11.14 5.49 -5.33
CA HIS A 101 -11.95 6.70 -5.21
C HIS A 101 -11.06 7.93 -5.01
N SER A 102 -10.16 7.88 -4.02
CA SER A 102 -9.24 8.98 -3.72
C SER A 102 -8.34 9.33 -4.92
N ALA A 103 -7.81 8.31 -5.61
CA ALA A 103 -7.02 8.50 -6.82
C ALA A 103 -7.82 9.20 -7.94
N LYS A 104 -9.09 8.82 -8.11
CA LYS A 104 -9.97 9.43 -9.11
C LYS A 104 -10.29 10.89 -8.79
N GLU A 105 -10.48 11.24 -7.51
CA GLU A 105 -10.76 12.62 -7.07
C GLU A 105 -9.60 13.58 -7.41
N ILE A 106 -8.36 13.09 -7.34
CA ILE A 106 -7.17 13.88 -7.70
C ILE A 106 -6.79 13.75 -9.19
N GLY A 107 -7.62 13.11 -10.01
CA GLY A 107 -7.43 13.05 -11.47
C GLY A 107 -6.51 11.94 -11.97
N CYS A 108 -6.14 10.96 -11.14
CA CYS A 108 -5.39 9.80 -11.60
C CYS A 108 -6.22 8.96 -12.58
N ILE A 109 -5.55 8.45 -13.61
CA ILE A 109 -6.16 7.62 -14.65
C ILE A 109 -6.23 6.14 -14.28
N ALA A 110 -5.48 5.72 -13.26
CA ALA A 110 -5.46 4.35 -12.78
C ALA A 110 -4.91 4.26 -11.35
N VAL A 111 -5.20 3.12 -10.70
CA VAL A 111 -4.44 2.64 -9.55
C VAL A 111 -3.56 1.47 -10.00
N ARG A 112 -2.34 1.38 -9.49
CA ARG A 112 -1.41 0.28 -9.74
C ARG A 112 -0.90 -0.27 -8.42
N ALA A 113 -0.69 -1.58 -8.33
CA ALA A 113 -0.06 -2.21 -7.17
C ALA A 113 0.94 -3.26 -7.64
N TYR A 114 1.99 -3.46 -6.85
CA TYR A 114 2.90 -4.60 -7.00
C TYR A 114 2.66 -5.57 -5.86
N GLY A 115 2.46 -6.84 -6.18
CA GLY A 115 2.06 -7.83 -5.20
C GLY A 115 2.43 -9.25 -5.59
N ARG A 116 2.33 -10.14 -4.61
CA ARG A 116 2.58 -11.58 -4.80
C ARG A 116 1.51 -12.23 -5.65
N THR A 117 1.87 -13.28 -6.38
CA THR A 117 0.98 -14.05 -7.28
C THR A 117 -0.33 -14.51 -6.62
N GLY A 118 -0.31 -14.79 -5.31
CA GLY A 118 -1.50 -15.17 -4.55
C GLY A 118 -2.63 -14.13 -4.58
N TRP A 119 -2.32 -12.86 -4.85
CA TRP A 119 -3.31 -11.78 -4.93
C TRP A 119 -4.04 -11.71 -6.26
N ARG A 120 -3.53 -12.38 -7.30
CA ARG A 120 -4.12 -12.36 -8.64
C ARG A 120 -5.61 -12.73 -8.63
N ARG A 121 -5.99 -13.80 -7.91
CA ARG A 121 -7.38 -14.28 -7.88
C ARG A 121 -8.31 -13.33 -7.11
N PRO A 122 -8.01 -12.90 -5.87
CA PRO A 122 -8.82 -11.91 -5.17
C PRO A 122 -8.94 -10.59 -5.93
N LEU A 123 -7.83 -10.03 -6.42
CA LEU A 123 -7.82 -8.74 -7.11
C LEU A 123 -8.58 -8.78 -8.44
N ALA A 124 -8.53 -9.90 -9.17
CA ALA A 124 -9.33 -10.05 -10.40
C ALA A 124 -10.84 -9.94 -10.14
N LYS A 125 -11.33 -10.41 -8.97
CA LYS A 125 -12.75 -10.24 -8.58
C LYS A 125 -13.12 -8.78 -8.32
N LEU A 126 -12.14 -7.95 -8.01
CA LEU A 126 -12.26 -6.51 -7.76
C LEU A 126 -11.98 -5.68 -9.02
N GLY A 127 -11.86 -6.30 -10.20
CA GLY A 127 -11.64 -5.61 -11.48
C GLY A 127 -10.18 -5.26 -11.79
N TRP A 128 -9.23 -5.69 -10.96
CA TRP A 128 -7.81 -5.52 -11.27
C TRP A 128 -7.36 -6.44 -12.40
N GLN A 129 -6.41 -5.96 -13.19
CA GLN A 129 -5.78 -6.72 -14.27
C GLN A 129 -4.28 -6.85 -14.03
N GLU A 130 -3.74 -8.06 -14.24
CA GLU A 130 -2.29 -8.29 -14.22
C GLU A 130 -1.66 -7.55 -15.41
N LYS A 131 -0.84 -6.53 -15.13
CA LYS A 131 -0.24 -5.69 -16.17
C LYS A 131 1.12 -6.20 -16.63
N THR A 132 1.94 -6.68 -15.71
CA THR A 132 3.31 -7.16 -15.97
C THR A 132 3.66 -8.30 -15.01
N VAL A 133 4.65 -9.12 -15.41
CA VAL A 133 5.31 -10.11 -14.56
C VAL A 133 6.80 -9.79 -14.56
N ALA A 134 7.40 -9.69 -13.37
CA ALA A 134 8.82 -9.44 -13.21
C ALA A 134 9.60 -10.76 -13.13
N TYR A 135 10.79 -10.79 -13.71
CA TYR A 135 11.74 -11.89 -13.65
C TYR A 135 13.09 -11.33 -13.22
N GLU A 136 13.71 -11.94 -12.21
CA GLU A 136 15.01 -11.52 -11.70
C GLU A 136 15.99 -12.69 -11.68
N LYS A 137 17.26 -12.41 -12.00
CA LYS A 137 18.38 -13.35 -11.85
C LYS A 137 19.50 -12.67 -11.08
N ALA A 138 19.85 -13.19 -9.92
CA ALA A 138 20.99 -12.72 -9.14
C ALA A 138 22.30 -12.91 -9.94
N LEU A 139 23.13 -11.87 -9.96
CA LEU A 139 24.44 -11.87 -10.65
C LEU A 139 25.62 -11.99 -9.70
N LYS A 140 25.40 -11.89 -8.39
CA LYS A 140 26.42 -12.12 -7.37
C LYS A 140 26.22 -13.51 -6.78
N GLU A 141 27.30 -14.29 -6.73
CA GLU A 141 27.37 -15.48 -5.90
C GLU A 141 27.52 -15.02 -4.44
N ASN A 142 26.69 -15.57 -3.54
CA ASN A 142 26.72 -15.25 -2.11
C ASN A 142 28.03 -15.68 -1.45
#